data_AF-A0A5T0WJR6-F1
#
_entry.id   AF-A0A5T0WJR6-F1
#
_cell.length_a   1.000
_cell.length_b   1.000
_cell.length_c   1.000
_cell.angle_alpha   90.00
_cell.angle_beta   90.00
_cell.angle_gamma   90.00
#
_symmetry.space_group_name_H-M   'P 1'
#
loop_
_entity.id
_entity.type
_entity.pdbx_description
1 polymer ?
#
loop_
_entity_poly.entity_id
_entity_poly.type
_entity_poly.pdbx_seq_one_letter_code
_entity_poly.pdbx_strand_id
1 'polypeptide(L)'
;METATRNDGYERRSLKSGQKLDFISDDEIYLGSLKDRFQKNLQAIKLSKTIEQENRYATKQEQEILNKFSGWGGIPQAFDHQNKEWEKEFKELISTLDYAEYEKAKTSTLDAFYTPKIIIDTIYQGLNQLGFNNDDHTKEIFEPSAGIGSFLSYAKNYSDKYHFTCVELDTISANILKHLHPNQTIYNKAFQHHLFDKPYDAFIGNPPFGQKKILDLNDPTLNKTSVHNYFIGNAIKNLKEDGIAAFVVSSYFLDSKNSTIRNFIAEQATFLGA
;
A
#
# COMPACT_ATOMS: atom_id res chain seq x y z
N MET A 1 -56.40 -22.99 -19.86
CA MET A 1 -56.19 -22.33 -18.56
C MET A 1 -54.74 -22.52 -18.21
N GLU A 2 -54.01 -21.41 -18.17
CA GLU A 2 -52.56 -21.33 -18.06
C GLU A 2 -52.05 -21.89 -16.73
N THR A 3 -51.07 -22.79 -16.81
CA THR A 3 -50.25 -23.19 -15.69
C THR A 3 -49.25 -22.07 -15.39
N ALA A 4 -49.51 -21.30 -14.35
CA ALA A 4 -48.61 -20.29 -13.83
C ALA A 4 -47.37 -20.97 -13.21
N THR A 5 -46.24 -20.91 -13.92
CA THR A 5 -44.91 -21.18 -13.36
C THR A 5 -44.50 -20.00 -12.50
N ARG A 6 -44.51 -20.21 -11.17
CA ARG A 6 -43.89 -19.29 -10.20
C ARG A 6 -42.40 -19.24 -10.46
N ASN A 7 -41.94 -18.07 -10.91
CA ASN A 7 -40.54 -17.76 -11.07
C ASN A 7 -40.01 -17.22 -9.73
N ASP A 8 -39.79 -18.12 -8.76
CA ASP A 8 -39.15 -17.77 -7.49
C ASP A 8 -37.63 -17.72 -7.69
N GLY A 9 -37.20 -16.70 -8.45
CA GLY A 9 -35.80 -16.29 -8.58
C GLY A 9 -35.31 -15.61 -7.31
N TYR A 10 -35.35 -16.30 -6.17
CA TYR A 10 -34.52 -15.93 -5.04
C TYR A 10 -33.10 -16.38 -5.36
N GLU A 11 -32.34 -15.48 -6.01
CA GLU A 11 -30.88 -15.51 -5.94
C GLU A 11 -30.50 -15.76 -4.49
N ARG A 12 -29.86 -16.90 -4.23
CA ARG A 12 -29.12 -17.12 -3.00
C ARG A 12 -28.05 -16.03 -2.97
N ARG A 13 -28.34 -14.87 -2.39
CA ARG A 13 -27.30 -13.95 -1.91
C ARG A 13 -26.41 -14.80 -1.03
N SER A 14 -25.21 -15.06 -1.52
CA SER A 14 -24.19 -15.79 -0.80
C SER A 14 -24.03 -15.14 0.57
N LEU A 15 -24.43 -15.84 1.63
CA LEU A 15 -24.19 -15.44 3.03
C LEU A 15 -22.69 -15.28 3.35
N LYS A 16 -21.80 -15.57 2.38
CA LYS A 16 -20.34 -15.37 2.46
C LYS A 16 -19.85 -14.05 1.86
N SER A 17 -20.68 -13.28 1.14
CA SER A 17 -20.21 -12.02 0.55
C SER A 17 -20.18 -10.89 1.57
N GLY A 18 -19.02 -10.24 1.68
CA GLY A 18 -18.91 -8.96 2.37
C GLY A 18 -19.63 -7.83 1.65
N GLN A 19 -19.60 -6.65 2.26
CA GLN A 19 -20.05 -5.40 1.66
C GLN A 19 -18.87 -4.67 1.02
N LYS A 20 -19.14 -3.79 0.06
CA LYS A 20 -18.13 -2.92 -0.54
C LYS A 20 -17.75 -1.80 0.44
N LEU A 21 -16.99 -2.14 1.48
CA LEU A 21 -16.59 -1.22 2.54
C LEU A 21 -15.08 -1.18 2.67
N ASP A 22 -14.55 0.03 2.84
CA ASP A 22 -13.14 0.22 3.14
C ASP A 22 -12.86 -0.17 4.59
N PHE A 23 -11.74 -0.86 4.77
CA PHE A 23 -11.27 -1.29 6.07
C PHE A 23 -10.70 -0.11 6.84
N ILE A 24 -11.03 -0.06 8.13
CA ILE A 24 -10.57 0.94 9.07
C ILE A 24 -10.06 0.20 10.30
N SER A 25 -8.86 0.57 10.77
CA SER A 25 -8.27 0.01 11.98
C SER A 25 -8.00 1.09 13.03
N ASP A 26 -8.24 0.74 14.29
CA ASP A 26 -7.87 1.54 15.45
C ASP A 26 -6.61 1.02 16.14
N ASP A 27 -6.29 -0.24 15.92
CA ASP A 27 -5.25 -0.95 16.65
C ASP A 27 -4.01 -1.14 15.80
N GLU A 28 -2.85 -0.98 16.44
CA GLU A 28 -1.58 -1.40 15.87
C GLU A 28 -1.57 -2.92 15.68
N ILE A 29 -1.07 -3.39 14.54
CA ILE A 29 -1.03 -4.81 14.25
C ILE A 29 0.08 -5.46 15.08
N TYR A 30 -0.30 -6.34 16.01
CA TYR A 30 0.66 -7.21 16.67
C TYR A 30 1.13 -8.33 15.73
N LEU A 31 2.38 -8.22 15.27
CA LEU A 31 2.96 -9.13 14.29
C LEU A 31 3.47 -10.46 14.89
N GLY A 32 3.88 -10.48 16.16
CA GLY A 32 4.39 -11.68 16.83
C GLY A 32 5.78 -12.10 16.36
N SER A 33 6.11 -13.39 16.51
CA SER A 33 7.39 -13.96 16.07
C SER A 33 7.53 -13.98 14.54
N LEU A 34 8.73 -14.28 14.03
CA LEU A 34 8.94 -14.44 12.58
C LEU A 34 8.04 -15.53 11.98
N LYS A 35 7.79 -16.62 12.69
CA LYS A 35 6.89 -17.69 12.25
C LYS A 35 5.42 -17.26 12.32
N ASP A 36 5.02 -16.46 13.31
CA ASP A 36 3.66 -15.89 13.37
C ASP A 36 3.41 -14.94 12.19
N ARG A 37 4.39 -14.09 11.87
CA ARG A 37 4.35 -13.21 10.69
C ARG A 37 4.24 -14.00 9.40
N PHE A 38 5.06 -15.03 9.23
CA PHE A 38 5.00 -15.93 8.09
C PHE A 38 3.59 -16.54 7.93
N GLN A 39 3.02 -17.07 9.01
CA GLN A 39 1.69 -17.68 8.97
C GLN A 39 0.59 -16.66 8.67
N LYS A 40 0.63 -15.46 9.25
CA LYS A 40 -0.30 -14.36 8.93
C LYS A 40 -0.22 -13.97 7.45
N ASN A 41 0.99 -13.87 6.89
CA ASN A 41 1.18 -13.56 5.48
C ASN A 41 0.55 -14.64 4.59
N LEU A 42 0.84 -15.93 4.83
CA LEU A 42 0.25 -17.01 4.03
C LEU A 42 -1.27 -17.08 4.16
N GLN A 43 -1.80 -16.86 5.36
CA GLN A 43 -3.25 -16.81 5.57
C GLN A 43 -3.90 -15.69 4.76
N ALA A 44 -3.33 -14.49 4.79
CA ALA A 44 -3.81 -13.36 4.00
C ALA A 44 -3.75 -13.64 2.49
N ILE A 45 -2.66 -14.25 1.99
CA ILE A 45 -2.51 -14.60 0.58
C ILE A 45 -3.55 -15.63 0.15
N LYS A 46 -3.70 -16.73 0.90
CA LYS A 46 -4.68 -17.79 0.61
C LYS A 46 -6.10 -17.23 0.62
N LEU A 47 -6.40 -16.36 1.57
CA LEU A 47 -7.69 -15.71 1.69
C LEU A 47 -7.96 -14.75 0.53
N SER A 48 -6.99 -13.90 0.16
CA SER A 48 -7.11 -13.01 -1.00
C SER A 48 -7.39 -13.80 -2.28
N LYS A 49 -6.62 -14.86 -2.56
CA LYS A 49 -6.88 -15.75 -3.71
C LYS A 49 -8.27 -16.38 -3.67
N THR A 50 -8.75 -16.75 -2.49
CA THR A 50 -10.11 -17.31 -2.32
C THR A 50 -11.18 -16.26 -2.64
N ILE A 51 -11.04 -15.05 -2.13
CA ILE A 51 -11.98 -13.94 -2.36
C ILE A 51 -12.02 -13.57 -3.85
N GLU A 52 -10.87 -13.54 -4.52
CA GLU A 52 -10.77 -13.32 -5.97
C GLU A 52 -11.48 -14.42 -6.78
N GLN A 53 -11.22 -15.69 -6.44
CA GLN A 53 -11.87 -16.83 -7.10
C GLN A 53 -13.39 -16.84 -6.90
N GLU A 54 -13.86 -16.44 -5.71
CA GLU A 54 -15.28 -16.35 -5.38
C GLU A 54 -15.94 -15.06 -5.92
N ASN A 55 -15.16 -14.14 -6.53
CA ASN A 55 -15.61 -12.87 -7.10
C ASN A 55 -16.55 -12.08 -6.19
N ARG A 56 -16.12 -11.86 -4.94
CA ARG A 56 -16.92 -11.18 -3.91
C ARG A 56 -16.10 -10.18 -3.11
N TYR A 57 -16.78 -9.38 -2.29
CA TYR A 57 -16.10 -8.55 -1.30
C TYR A 57 -15.71 -9.36 -0.05
N ALA A 58 -14.61 -8.93 0.57
CA ALA A 58 -14.18 -9.44 1.86
C ALA A 58 -15.18 -9.06 2.95
N THR A 59 -15.53 -9.99 3.82
CA THR A 59 -16.24 -9.70 5.06
C THR A 59 -15.33 -8.94 6.03
N LYS A 60 -15.89 -8.30 7.06
CA LYS A 60 -15.09 -7.61 8.07
C LYS A 60 -14.06 -8.53 8.74
N GLN A 61 -14.44 -9.77 9.07
CA GLN A 61 -13.53 -10.74 9.68
C GLN A 61 -12.39 -11.15 8.73
N GLU A 62 -12.67 -11.20 7.43
CA GLU A 62 -11.66 -11.47 6.41
C GLU A 62 -10.72 -10.28 6.23
N GLN A 63 -11.23 -9.05 6.25
CA GLN A 63 -10.41 -7.84 6.25
C GLN A 63 -9.44 -7.81 7.44
N GLU A 64 -9.85 -8.24 8.64
CA GLU A 64 -8.95 -8.38 9.79
C GLU A 64 -7.82 -9.40 9.59
N ILE A 65 -8.04 -10.43 8.76
CA ILE A 65 -6.99 -11.41 8.40
C ILE A 65 -6.06 -10.80 7.35
N LEU A 66 -6.63 -10.17 6.32
CA LEU A 66 -5.91 -9.51 5.25
C LEU A 66 -5.00 -8.38 5.77
N ASN A 67 -5.50 -7.59 6.71
CA ASN A 67 -4.76 -6.49 7.35
C ASN A 67 -3.51 -6.96 8.10
N LYS A 68 -3.40 -8.24 8.47
CA LYS A 68 -2.22 -8.79 9.15
C LYS A 68 -1.05 -9.11 8.22
N PHE A 69 -1.22 -8.95 6.91
CA PHE A 69 -0.13 -9.10 5.95
C PHE A 69 0.91 -8.00 6.18
N SER A 70 2.16 -8.39 6.46
CA SER A 70 3.26 -7.46 6.77
C SER A 70 4.44 -7.57 5.80
N GLY A 71 4.24 -8.27 4.69
CA GLY A 71 5.31 -8.57 3.73
C GLY A 71 6.40 -9.48 4.31
N TRP A 72 7.43 -9.73 3.50
CA TRP A 72 8.45 -10.75 3.79
C TRP A 72 9.72 -10.19 4.46
N GLY A 73 9.72 -8.89 4.76
CA GLY A 73 10.83 -8.19 5.37
C GLY A 73 11.30 -8.84 6.67
N GLY A 74 12.58 -9.22 6.70
CA GLY A 74 13.21 -9.87 7.86
C GLY A 74 12.86 -11.36 8.04
N ILE A 75 12.29 -12.02 7.02
CA ILE A 75 12.00 -13.47 7.03
C ILE A 75 12.73 -14.21 5.88
N PRO A 76 14.04 -13.97 5.61
CA PRO A 76 14.74 -14.69 4.54
C PRO A 76 14.83 -16.21 4.79
N GLN A 77 14.73 -16.65 6.05
CA GLN A 77 14.81 -18.05 6.45
C GLN A 77 13.71 -18.91 5.82
N ALA A 78 12.52 -18.33 5.58
CA ALA A 78 11.42 -19.05 4.94
C ALA A 78 11.66 -19.37 3.45
N PHE A 79 12.65 -18.73 2.83
CA PHE A 79 13.02 -18.93 1.42
C PHE A 79 14.28 -19.79 1.25
N ASP A 80 14.86 -20.27 2.35
CA ASP A 80 16.04 -21.13 2.35
C ASP A 80 15.64 -22.61 2.45
N HIS A 81 15.70 -23.31 1.31
CA HIS A 81 15.43 -24.74 1.21
C HIS A 81 16.37 -25.62 2.05
N GLN A 82 17.52 -25.11 2.49
CA GLN A 82 18.49 -25.85 3.32
C GLN A 82 18.25 -25.64 4.81
N ASN A 83 17.41 -24.68 5.19
CA ASN A 83 17.11 -24.36 6.57
C ASN A 83 16.12 -25.37 7.16
N LYS A 84 16.65 -26.35 7.91
CA LYS A 84 15.85 -27.41 8.56
C LYS A 84 14.83 -26.87 9.56
N GLU A 85 15.08 -25.73 10.20
CA GLU A 85 14.14 -25.13 11.16
C GLU A 85 12.92 -24.52 10.47
N TRP A 86 13.04 -24.20 9.17
CA TRP A 86 12.02 -23.56 8.33
C TRP A 86 11.52 -24.47 7.20
N GLU A 87 11.87 -25.77 7.21
CA GLU A 87 11.52 -26.70 6.13
C GLU A 87 10.00 -26.79 5.91
N LYS A 88 9.22 -26.76 6.99
CA LYS A 88 7.76 -26.78 6.92
C LYS A 88 7.23 -25.51 6.25
N GLU A 89 7.69 -24.36 6.72
CA GLU A 89 7.32 -23.05 6.17
C GLU A 89 7.72 -22.94 4.70
N PHE A 90 8.93 -23.36 4.32
CA PHE A 90 9.38 -23.38 2.93
C PHE A 90 8.44 -24.22 2.04
N LYS A 91 8.03 -25.42 2.47
CA LYS A 91 7.08 -26.28 1.73
C LYS A 91 5.70 -25.63 1.59
N GLU A 92 5.19 -25.01 2.66
CA GLU A 92 3.92 -24.27 2.61
C GLU A 92 3.99 -23.06 1.67
N LEU A 93 5.13 -22.35 1.66
CA LEU A 93 5.36 -21.20 0.80
C LEU A 93 5.31 -21.57 -0.68
N ILE A 94 6.12 -22.56 -1.11
CA ILE A 94 6.20 -22.97 -2.52
C ILE A 94 4.95 -23.68 -3.04
N SER A 95 4.07 -24.15 -2.14
CA SER A 95 2.76 -24.71 -2.52
C SER A 95 1.65 -23.66 -2.57
N THR A 96 1.87 -22.49 -1.97
CA THR A 96 0.89 -21.39 -1.92
C THR A 96 1.15 -20.35 -3.02
N LEU A 97 2.41 -20.07 -3.29
CA LEU A 97 2.86 -19.09 -4.27
C LEU A 97 3.17 -19.76 -5.61
N ASP A 98 2.80 -19.10 -6.70
CA ASP A 98 3.37 -19.45 -8.00
C ASP A 98 4.84 -18.99 -8.08
N TYR A 99 5.53 -19.39 -9.16
CA TYR A 99 6.95 -19.08 -9.33
C TYR A 99 7.24 -17.57 -9.37
N ALA A 100 6.39 -16.78 -10.03
CA ALA A 100 6.60 -15.34 -10.16
C ALA A 100 6.35 -14.61 -8.82
N GLU A 101 5.30 -15.00 -8.11
CA GLU A 101 5.01 -14.54 -6.75
C GLU A 101 6.14 -14.90 -5.79
N TYR A 102 6.65 -16.13 -5.86
CA TYR A 102 7.75 -16.60 -5.01
C TYR A 102 9.03 -15.79 -5.22
N GLU A 103 9.45 -15.55 -6.47
CA GLU A 103 10.66 -14.78 -6.75
C GLU A 103 10.52 -13.32 -6.27
N LYS A 104 9.36 -12.68 -6.50
CA LYS A 104 9.08 -11.34 -5.96
C LYS A 104 9.13 -11.33 -4.44
N ALA A 105 8.43 -12.25 -3.79
CA ALA A 105 8.41 -12.39 -2.34
C ALA A 105 9.82 -12.55 -1.77
N LYS A 106 10.64 -13.41 -2.36
CA LYS A 106 12.03 -13.65 -1.97
C LYS A 106 12.88 -12.37 -2.06
N THR A 107 12.76 -11.63 -3.15
CA THR A 107 13.52 -10.38 -3.33
C THR A 107 13.08 -9.27 -2.36
N SER A 108 11.81 -9.28 -1.93
CA SER A 108 11.27 -8.29 -0.99
C SER A 108 11.72 -8.47 0.47
N THR A 109 12.39 -9.56 0.80
CA THR A 109 12.83 -9.88 2.18
C THR A 109 13.78 -8.83 2.78
N LEU A 110 14.44 -8.04 1.94
CA LEU A 110 15.38 -6.99 2.34
C LEU A 110 14.74 -5.62 2.53
N ASP A 111 13.66 -5.32 1.80
CA ASP A 111 13.20 -3.94 1.60
C ASP A 111 11.72 -3.70 1.96
N ALA A 112 10.97 -4.74 2.37
CA ALA A 112 9.58 -4.61 2.79
C ALA A 112 9.49 -4.12 4.24
N PHE A 113 9.19 -2.83 4.44
CA PHE A 113 9.02 -2.22 5.75
C PHE A 113 7.55 -1.91 6.04
N TYR A 114 7.08 -2.36 7.20
CA TYR A 114 5.80 -1.96 7.75
C TYR A 114 5.94 -0.61 8.46
N THR A 115 5.01 0.33 8.20
CA THR A 115 5.00 1.65 8.83
C THR A 115 4.14 1.61 10.09
N PRO A 116 4.70 1.84 11.29
CA PRO A 116 3.93 1.84 12.53
C PRO A 116 2.81 2.88 12.53
N LYS A 117 1.69 2.57 13.18
CA LYS A 117 0.51 3.45 13.28
C LYS A 117 0.88 4.82 13.86
N ILE A 118 1.75 4.86 14.87
CA ILE A 118 2.17 6.13 15.48
C ILE A 118 2.80 7.10 14.47
N ILE A 119 3.53 6.59 13.48
CA ILE A 119 4.14 7.41 12.42
C ILE A 119 3.05 7.94 11.48
N ILE A 120 2.10 7.09 11.10
CA ILE A 120 0.98 7.45 10.22
C ILE A 120 0.07 8.48 10.91
N ASP A 121 -0.26 8.27 12.18
CA ASP A 121 -1.03 9.21 12.99
C ASP A 121 -0.32 10.57 13.07
N THR A 122 1.01 10.58 13.23
CA THR A 122 1.80 11.81 13.29
C THR A 122 1.75 12.56 11.96
N ILE A 123 1.82 11.86 10.82
CA ILE A 123 1.65 12.47 9.50
C ILE A 123 0.27 13.13 9.39
N TYR A 124 -0.81 12.44 9.77
CA TYR A 124 -2.15 13.03 9.72
C TYR A 124 -2.33 14.20 10.69
N GLN A 125 -1.72 14.14 11.87
CA GLN A 125 -1.70 15.26 12.81
C GLN A 125 -0.96 16.47 12.23
N GLY A 126 0.19 16.26 11.59
CA GLY A 126 0.94 17.33 10.91
C GLY A 126 0.12 17.97 9.79
N LEU A 127 -0.53 17.16 8.94
CA LEU A 127 -1.43 17.67 7.89
C LEU A 127 -2.55 18.55 8.48
N ASN A 128 -3.18 18.13 9.58
CA ASN A 128 -4.19 18.95 10.25
C ASN A 128 -3.65 20.28 10.78
N GLN A 129 -2.48 20.25 11.42
CA GLN A 129 -1.86 21.46 11.97
C GLN A 129 -1.52 22.48 10.87
N LEU A 130 -1.19 21.98 9.67
CA LEU A 130 -0.96 22.79 8.48
C LEU A 130 -2.27 23.25 7.79
N GLY A 131 -3.43 22.90 8.35
CA GLY A 131 -4.73 23.31 7.84
C GLY A 131 -5.25 22.50 6.66
N PHE A 132 -4.67 21.32 6.39
CA PHE A 132 -5.06 20.46 5.27
C PHE A 132 -6.57 20.11 5.27
N ASN A 133 -7.17 20.02 6.46
CA ASN A 133 -8.58 19.67 6.66
C ASN A 133 -9.47 20.84 7.13
N ASN A 134 -9.05 22.09 6.91
CA ASN A 134 -9.78 23.28 7.36
C ASN A 134 -10.97 23.68 6.48
N ASP A 135 -11.24 22.92 5.42
CA ASP A 135 -12.38 23.09 4.54
C ASP A 135 -13.16 21.77 4.39
N ASP A 136 -14.25 21.85 3.64
CA ASP A 136 -15.19 20.74 3.45
C ASP A 136 -15.00 20.00 2.11
N HIS A 137 -13.96 20.33 1.33
CA HIS A 137 -13.75 19.63 0.06
C HIS A 137 -13.11 18.25 0.27
N THR A 138 -13.53 17.28 -0.54
CA THR A 138 -12.90 15.96 -0.56
C THR A 138 -11.46 16.09 -1.04
N LYS A 139 -10.51 15.62 -0.24
CA LYS A 139 -9.07 15.66 -0.54
C LYS A 139 -8.70 14.50 -1.45
N GLU A 140 -8.04 14.81 -2.55
CA GLU A 140 -7.44 13.83 -3.45
C GLU A 140 -6.02 13.53 -2.96
N ILE A 141 -5.82 12.33 -2.41
CA ILE A 141 -4.55 11.91 -1.82
C ILE A 141 -3.93 10.81 -2.67
N PHE A 142 -2.65 10.95 -2.99
CA PHE A 142 -1.89 9.94 -3.71
C PHE A 142 -0.93 9.19 -2.77
N GLU A 143 -0.96 7.86 -2.83
CA GLU A 143 0.03 6.99 -2.18
C GLU A 143 0.77 6.21 -3.31
N PRO A 144 2.09 6.41 -3.50
CA PRO A 144 2.83 5.85 -4.63
C PRO A 144 3.43 4.43 -4.44
N SER A 145 3.35 3.86 -3.24
CA SER A 145 3.88 2.55 -2.83
C SER A 145 3.05 1.93 -1.68
N ALA A 146 1.78 1.67 -1.95
CA ALA A 146 0.77 1.58 -0.89
C ALA A 146 0.87 0.34 -0.01
N GLY A 147 1.58 -0.69 -0.46
CA GLY A 147 1.55 -2.00 0.16
C GLY A 147 0.11 -2.48 0.25
N ILE A 148 -0.35 -2.78 1.47
CA ILE A 148 -1.74 -3.16 1.74
C ILE A 148 -2.63 -1.99 2.18
N GLY A 149 -2.11 -0.76 2.21
CA GLY A 149 -2.90 0.44 2.51
C GLY A 149 -2.93 0.83 3.99
N SER A 150 -1.83 0.66 4.74
CA SER A 150 -1.78 1.08 6.16
C SER A 150 -2.17 2.54 6.36
N PHE A 151 -1.72 3.44 5.47
CA PHE A 151 -2.12 4.85 5.52
C PHE A 151 -3.63 5.03 5.36
N LEU A 152 -4.27 4.26 4.49
CA LEU A 152 -5.72 4.31 4.27
C LEU A 152 -6.47 3.73 5.48
N SER A 153 -6.01 2.59 5.98
CA SER A 153 -6.61 1.88 7.12
C SER A 153 -6.64 2.71 8.39
N TYR A 154 -5.64 3.56 8.63
CA TYR A 154 -5.57 4.43 9.80
C TYR A 154 -6.15 5.84 9.56
N ALA A 155 -6.70 6.13 8.38
CA ALA A 155 -7.30 7.43 8.05
C ALA A 155 -8.73 7.62 8.60
N LYS A 156 -9.12 6.87 9.64
CA LYS A 156 -10.52 6.77 10.12
C LYS A 156 -11.22 8.10 10.37
N ASN A 157 -10.49 9.10 10.85
CA ASN A 157 -11.05 10.40 11.23
C ASN A 157 -11.37 11.26 9.99
N TYR A 158 -10.98 10.80 8.81
CA TYR A 158 -11.08 11.50 7.54
C TYR A 158 -11.62 10.61 6.41
N SER A 159 -12.10 9.40 6.71
CA SER A 159 -12.50 8.41 5.69
C SER A 159 -13.53 8.96 4.69
N ASP A 160 -14.43 9.81 5.17
CA ASP A 160 -15.49 10.40 4.35
C ASP A 160 -15.03 11.67 3.60
N LYS A 161 -13.84 12.18 3.94
CA LYS A 161 -13.24 13.38 3.36
C LYS A 161 -12.11 13.07 2.37
N TYR A 162 -11.62 11.83 2.33
CA TYR A 162 -10.46 11.47 1.52
C TYR A 162 -10.84 10.53 0.39
N HIS A 163 -10.36 10.84 -0.82
CA HIS A 163 -10.28 9.90 -1.92
C HIS A 163 -8.82 9.58 -2.19
N PHE A 164 -8.47 8.31 -2.02
CA PHE A 164 -7.12 7.80 -2.23
C PHE A 164 -6.96 7.25 -3.64
N THR A 165 -5.86 7.64 -4.28
CA THR A 165 -5.30 6.96 -5.43
C THR A 165 -3.99 6.30 -5.03
N CYS A 166 -3.93 4.98 -5.20
CA CYS A 166 -2.82 4.16 -4.77
C CYS A 166 -2.13 3.49 -5.96
N VAL A 167 -0.81 3.49 -5.94
CA VAL A 167 0.00 2.64 -6.81
C VAL A 167 0.76 1.65 -5.93
N GLU A 168 0.75 0.38 -6.34
CA GLU A 168 1.51 -0.65 -5.66
C GLU A 168 2.14 -1.60 -6.68
N LEU A 169 3.45 -1.84 -6.54
CA LEU A 169 4.22 -2.62 -7.49
C LEU A 169 3.99 -4.12 -7.32
N ASP A 170 3.95 -4.61 -6.08
CA ASP A 170 3.79 -6.03 -5.81
C ASP A 170 2.33 -6.46 -5.99
N THR A 171 2.12 -7.61 -6.64
CA THR A 171 0.79 -8.05 -7.04
C THR A 171 0.02 -8.59 -5.83
N ILE A 172 0.70 -9.24 -4.88
CA ILE A 172 0.08 -9.78 -3.67
C ILE A 172 -0.42 -8.63 -2.80
N SER A 173 0.45 -7.66 -2.51
CA SER A 173 0.08 -6.47 -1.72
C SER A 173 -1.04 -5.68 -2.40
N ALA A 174 -0.96 -5.45 -3.72
CA ALA A 174 -1.98 -4.72 -4.46
C ALA A 174 -3.36 -5.42 -4.47
N ASN A 175 -3.40 -6.75 -4.49
CA ASN A 175 -4.66 -7.49 -4.44
C ASN A 175 -5.26 -7.47 -3.03
N ILE A 176 -4.43 -7.61 -1.99
CA ILE A 176 -4.87 -7.42 -0.61
C ILE A 176 -5.40 -5.99 -0.39
N LEU A 177 -4.70 -4.98 -0.90
CA LEU A 177 -5.11 -3.57 -0.88
C LEU A 177 -6.51 -3.38 -1.49
N LYS A 178 -6.82 -4.01 -2.62
CA LYS A 178 -8.16 -3.95 -3.26
C LYS A 178 -9.26 -4.57 -2.39
N HIS A 179 -8.94 -5.64 -1.65
CA HIS A 179 -9.91 -6.25 -0.74
C HIS A 179 -10.13 -5.42 0.53
N LEU A 180 -9.10 -4.71 0.99
CA LEU A 180 -9.19 -3.82 2.14
C LEU A 180 -9.87 -2.51 1.78
N HIS A 181 -9.62 -1.93 0.60
CA HIS A 181 -10.10 -0.60 0.23
C HIS A 181 -10.83 -0.59 -1.13
N PRO A 182 -11.96 -1.32 -1.27
CA PRO A 182 -12.65 -1.48 -2.55
C PRO A 182 -13.31 -0.21 -3.09
N ASN A 183 -13.42 0.88 -2.30
CA ASN A 183 -13.95 2.17 -2.77
C ASN A 183 -12.86 3.15 -3.22
N GLN A 184 -11.58 2.79 -3.10
CA GLN A 184 -10.46 3.64 -3.47
C GLN A 184 -9.92 3.29 -4.86
N THR A 185 -9.18 4.22 -5.47
CA THR A 185 -8.59 4.01 -6.80
C THR A 185 -7.24 3.29 -6.66
N ILE A 186 -7.12 2.06 -7.15
CA ILE A 186 -5.92 1.22 -6.93
C ILE A 186 -5.35 0.71 -8.25
N TYR A 187 -4.05 0.94 -8.47
CA TYR A 187 -3.31 0.44 -9.61
C TYR A 187 -2.18 -0.51 -9.21
N ASN A 188 -2.19 -1.74 -9.71
CA ASN A 188 -1.02 -2.62 -9.61
C ASN A 188 -0.04 -2.33 -10.77
N LYS A 189 0.89 -1.41 -10.55
CA LYS A 189 1.93 -1.04 -11.52
C LYS A 189 3.12 -0.39 -10.81
N ALA A 190 4.23 -0.25 -11.53
CA ALA A 190 5.35 0.53 -11.03
C ALA A 190 4.99 2.03 -11.03
N PHE A 191 5.43 2.78 -10.02
CA PHE A 191 5.09 4.19 -9.86
C PHE A 191 5.47 5.04 -11.09
N GLN A 192 6.63 4.77 -11.68
CA GLN A 192 7.10 5.48 -12.88
C GLN A 192 6.29 5.20 -14.15
N HIS A 193 5.36 4.24 -14.11
CA HIS A 193 4.42 4.00 -15.20
C HIS A 193 3.04 4.63 -14.93
N HIS A 194 2.86 5.31 -13.79
CA HIS A 194 1.65 6.07 -13.54
C HIS A 194 1.70 7.38 -14.33
N LEU A 195 0.66 7.62 -15.13
CA LEU A 195 0.45 8.87 -15.84
C LEU A 195 -0.58 9.67 -15.06
N PHE A 196 -0.19 10.86 -14.62
CA PHE A 196 -1.06 11.77 -13.90
C PHE A 196 -1.93 12.56 -14.87
N ASP A 197 -3.23 12.57 -14.63
CA ASP A 197 -4.23 13.35 -15.38
C ASP A 197 -4.68 14.61 -14.62
N LYS A 198 -4.38 14.67 -13.32
CA LYS A 198 -4.63 15.80 -12.43
C LYS A 198 -3.56 15.89 -11.32
N PRO A 199 -3.33 17.07 -10.74
CA PRO A 199 -2.56 17.21 -9.52
C PRO A 199 -3.37 16.79 -8.28
N TYR A 200 -2.67 16.48 -7.18
CA TYR A 200 -3.25 15.97 -5.93
C TYR A 200 -3.09 16.96 -4.77
N ASP A 201 -4.03 16.92 -3.81
CA ASP A 201 -4.00 17.72 -2.59
C ASP A 201 -2.87 17.27 -1.67
N ALA A 202 -2.61 15.97 -1.61
CA ALA A 202 -1.47 15.45 -0.89
C ALA A 202 -0.83 14.24 -1.56
N PHE A 203 0.47 14.09 -1.33
CA PHE A 203 1.16 12.83 -1.46
C PHE A 203 1.59 12.37 -0.08
N ILE A 204 1.26 11.13 0.27
CA ILE A 204 1.68 10.54 1.53
C ILE A 204 2.31 9.16 1.28
N GLY A 205 3.03 8.65 2.27
CA GLY A 205 3.46 7.26 2.23
C GLY A 205 4.81 7.00 2.88
N ASN A 206 5.28 5.79 2.67
CA ASN A 206 6.62 5.35 3.04
C ASN A 206 7.31 4.80 1.77
N PRO A 207 7.97 5.64 0.97
CA PRO A 207 8.58 5.24 -0.28
C PRO A 207 9.63 4.15 -0.06
N PRO A 208 9.85 3.25 -1.04
CA PRO A 208 10.89 2.25 -0.93
C PRO A 208 12.27 2.89 -0.79
N PHE A 209 13.11 2.27 0.05
CA PHE A 209 14.48 2.70 0.30
C PHE A 209 15.46 2.02 -0.64
N GLY A 210 16.65 2.61 -0.77
CA GLY A 210 17.77 2.01 -1.50
C GLY A 210 18.31 2.86 -2.64
N GLN A 211 19.35 2.34 -3.28
CA GLN A 211 20.10 3.02 -4.35
C GLN A 211 19.67 2.61 -5.76
N LYS A 212 18.62 1.79 -5.88
CA LYS A 212 18.07 1.40 -7.17
C LYS A 212 17.65 2.66 -7.92
N LYS A 213 18.08 2.77 -9.17
CA LYS A 213 17.69 3.89 -10.05
C LYS A 213 16.41 3.51 -10.78
N ILE A 214 15.51 4.48 -10.90
CA ILE A 214 14.27 4.33 -11.65
C ILE A 214 14.50 4.87 -13.07
N LEU A 215 14.03 4.12 -14.06
CA LEU A 215 14.00 4.57 -15.46
C LEU A 215 12.56 4.92 -15.80
N ASP A 216 12.26 6.20 -15.85
CA ASP A 216 11.03 6.77 -16.35
C ASP A 216 11.26 7.27 -17.79
N LEU A 217 10.57 6.65 -18.74
CA LEU A 217 10.71 6.99 -20.16
C LEU A 217 9.87 8.22 -20.54
N ASN A 218 8.85 8.56 -19.76
CA ASN A 218 7.97 9.69 -20.01
C ASN A 218 8.56 10.98 -19.43
N ASP A 219 9.27 10.87 -18.30
CA ASP A 219 9.88 11.99 -17.60
C ASP A 219 11.31 11.67 -17.13
N PRO A 220 12.33 11.95 -17.96
CA PRO A 220 13.70 11.56 -17.66
C PRO A 220 14.38 12.44 -16.59
N THR A 221 13.73 13.52 -16.13
CA THR A 221 14.33 14.51 -15.20
C THR A 221 14.87 13.87 -13.93
N LEU A 222 14.23 12.81 -13.43
CA LEU A 222 14.60 12.15 -12.16
C LEU A 222 15.33 10.80 -12.34
N ASN A 223 15.61 10.34 -13.56
CA ASN A 223 16.10 8.98 -13.84
C ASN A 223 17.47 8.62 -13.21
N LYS A 224 18.27 9.63 -12.86
CA LYS A 224 19.59 9.42 -12.25
C LYS A 224 19.57 9.42 -10.73
N THR A 225 18.40 9.63 -10.13
CA THR A 225 18.23 9.70 -8.69
C THR A 225 17.97 8.30 -8.10
N SER A 226 18.17 8.15 -6.79
CA SER A 226 17.76 6.94 -6.07
C SER A 226 16.24 6.79 -6.13
N VAL A 227 15.73 5.58 -5.95
CA VAL A 227 14.28 5.30 -5.93
C VAL A 227 13.54 6.21 -4.95
N HIS A 228 14.06 6.38 -3.74
CA HIS A 228 13.50 7.29 -2.74
C HIS A 228 13.40 8.74 -3.24
N ASN A 229 14.46 9.25 -3.88
CA ASN A 229 14.49 10.62 -4.42
C ASN A 229 13.57 10.77 -5.63
N TYR A 230 13.48 9.74 -6.48
CA TYR A 230 12.54 9.72 -7.59
C TYR A 230 11.09 9.84 -7.08
N PHE A 231 10.72 9.07 -6.05
CA PHE A 231 9.38 9.09 -5.49
C PHE A 231 8.99 10.47 -4.96
N ILE A 232 9.86 11.08 -4.15
CA ILE A 232 9.60 12.41 -3.59
C ILE A 232 9.61 13.48 -4.69
N GLY A 233 10.59 13.45 -5.59
CA GLY A 233 10.66 14.43 -6.69
C GLY A 233 9.44 14.37 -7.60
N ASN A 234 8.97 13.17 -7.95
CA ASN A 234 7.80 12.98 -8.79
C ASN A 234 6.52 13.41 -8.05
N ALA A 235 6.41 13.12 -6.74
CA ALA A 235 5.32 13.63 -5.91
C ALA A 235 5.24 15.16 -5.95
N ILE A 236 6.35 15.87 -5.74
CA ILE A 236 6.40 17.34 -5.81
C ILE A 236 5.92 17.88 -7.16
N LYS A 237 6.32 17.25 -8.27
CA LYS A 237 5.88 17.66 -9.62
C LYS A 237 4.38 17.54 -9.86
N ASN A 238 3.68 16.69 -9.10
CA ASN A 238 2.27 16.35 -9.30
C ASN A 238 1.37 16.82 -8.14
N LEU A 239 1.89 17.66 -7.24
CA LEU A 239 1.11 18.35 -6.22
C LEU A 239 0.36 19.54 -6.83
N LYS A 240 -0.77 19.91 -6.21
CA LYS A 240 -1.37 21.24 -6.39
C LYS A 240 -0.45 22.32 -5.80
N GLU A 241 -0.65 23.58 -6.19
CA GLU A 241 0.17 24.70 -5.72
C GLU A 241 0.19 24.84 -4.19
N ASP A 242 -0.89 24.49 -3.52
CA ASP A 242 -1.08 24.46 -2.06
C ASP A 242 -1.07 23.05 -1.47
N GLY A 243 -0.71 22.04 -2.27
CA GLY A 243 -0.67 20.65 -1.86
C GLY A 243 0.51 20.31 -0.94
N ILE A 244 0.37 19.24 -0.16
CA ILE A 244 1.38 18.82 0.82
C ILE A 244 1.92 17.41 0.50
N ALA A 245 3.23 17.28 0.36
CA ALA A 245 3.90 15.98 0.40
C ALA A 245 4.37 15.67 1.83
N ALA A 246 3.92 14.55 2.40
CA ALA A 246 4.30 14.09 3.73
C ALA A 246 4.74 12.62 3.69
N PHE A 247 6.06 12.39 3.74
CA PHE A 247 6.65 11.07 3.57
C PHE A 247 7.47 10.63 4.79
N VAL A 248 7.48 9.32 5.04
CA VAL A 248 8.51 8.69 5.87
C VAL A 248 9.78 8.58 5.04
N VAL A 249 10.86 9.22 5.50
CA VAL A 249 12.14 9.25 4.78
C VAL A 249 13.28 8.90 5.73
N SER A 250 14.37 8.35 5.19
CA SER A 250 15.59 8.12 5.98
C SER A 250 16.25 9.46 6.33
N SER A 251 16.90 9.58 7.51
CA SER A 251 17.64 10.80 7.89
C SER A 251 18.68 11.22 6.85
N TYR A 252 19.24 10.23 6.12
CA TYR A 252 20.17 10.45 5.03
C TYR A 252 19.64 11.39 3.93
N PHE A 253 18.31 11.49 3.75
CA PHE A 253 17.72 12.43 2.79
C PHE A 253 18.10 13.89 3.11
N LEU A 254 18.03 14.27 4.40
CA LEU A 254 18.43 15.60 4.86
C LEU A 254 19.95 15.71 5.05
N ASP A 255 20.58 14.66 5.57
CA ASP A 255 22.02 14.68 5.94
C ASP A 255 22.97 14.51 4.74
N SER A 256 22.49 14.02 3.59
CA SER A 256 23.37 13.74 2.45
C SER A 256 24.08 14.99 1.96
N LYS A 257 25.40 14.86 1.72
CA LYS A 257 26.22 15.89 1.08
C LYS A 257 25.76 16.22 -0.34
N ASN A 258 25.10 15.28 -1.02
CA ASN A 258 24.52 15.53 -2.32
C ASN A 258 23.16 16.23 -2.16
N SER A 259 23.13 17.53 -2.44
CA SER A 259 21.94 18.36 -2.34
C SER A 259 21.08 18.41 -3.61
N THR A 260 21.42 17.65 -4.67
CA THR A 260 20.76 17.77 -5.99
C THR A 260 19.24 17.66 -5.90
N ILE A 261 18.73 16.63 -5.21
CA ILE A 261 17.28 16.46 -5.05
C ILE A 261 16.66 17.54 -4.16
N ARG A 262 17.36 18.00 -3.13
CA ARG A 262 16.87 19.04 -2.22
C ARG A 262 16.77 20.38 -2.94
N ASN A 263 17.74 20.70 -3.80
CA ASN A 263 17.68 21.90 -4.64
C ASN A 263 16.53 21.81 -5.64
N PHE A 264 16.36 20.66 -6.31
CA PHE A 264 15.23 20.43 -7.22
C PHE A 264 13.87 20.62 -6.52
N ILE A 265 13.73 20.12 -5.29
CA ILE A 265 12.51 20.30 -4.49
C ILE A 265 12.35 21.77 -4.08
N ALA A 266 13.42 22.44 -3.61
CA ALA A 266 13.37 23.82 -3.15
C ALA A 266 13.03 24.83 -4.25
N GLU A 267 13.22 24.48 -5.53
CA GLU A 267 12.77 25.28 -6.68
C GLU A 267 11.25 25.26 -6.86
N GLN A 268 10.55 24.25 -6.31
CA GLN A 268 9.13 23.98 -6.56
C GLN A 268 8.27 23.95 -5.29
N ALA A 269 8.87 23.73 -4.12
CA ALA A 269 8.16 23.54 -2.87
C ALA A 269 8.93 24.14 -1.69
N THR A 270 8.19 24.50 -0.64
CA THR A 270 8.75 24.99 0.62
C THR A 270 8.84 23.84 1.62
N PHE A 271 9.97 23.68 2.28
CA PHE A 271 10.13 22.70 3.35
C PHE A 271 9.39 23.17 4.62
N LEU A 272 8.44 22.36 5.10
CA LEU A 272 7.58 22.72 6.24
C LEU A 272 8.07 22.15 7.58
N GLY A 273 8.80 21.02 7.57
CA GLY A 273 9.34 20.39 8.78
C GLY A 273 9.74 18.92 8.58
N ALA A 274 10.51 18.39 9.54
CA ALA A 274 10.87 16.97 9.67
C ALA A 274 11.13 16.63 11.14
#